data_AF-A0A6J2V4R1-F1
#
_entry.id   AF-A0A6J2V4R1-F1
#
_cell.length_a   1.000
_cell.length_b   1.000
_cell.length_c   1.000
_cell.angle_alpha   90.00
_cell.angle_beta   90.00
_cell.angle_gamma   90.00
#
_symmetry.space_group_name_H-M   'P 1'
#
loop_
_entity.id
_entity.type
_entity.pdbx_description
1 polymer ?
#
loop_
_entity_poly.entity_id
_entity_poly.type
_entity_poly.pdbx_seq_one_letter_code
_entity_poly.pdbx_strand_id
1 'polypeptide(L)'
;MPRSKRKGGRGGQHSVVQPFSDEDASIETLSHCSSLSDSTSTAEEGETEDVAQEDFQYRLKAFIDSTVDKSAKTRQGALDGLKTAMATKILHEFILERRMTISDSIERCLKKGKGEEQCAAASLACLLCIQLGSGIESEEVFKTLKPIFKTILADGAANIQARQACATSLGLCTLVAEDDILDVYATMECFESLFTRSYIRDDGSRPTVNPQTTQLHTNALLSWALLLTICSASQIKTILHKHLPRLPRLLESDDVNLRIAAGETIALLFELARDIDPEFDFDNWEPLCDKLNALATDCNKHRAKTDKRKQRSVFRDVLKAVEEGEFQNETIRFGTERMVIDSWVRKRTYDAFREFVGAGMNYHLQANEFIRDVFELGPPILIDSTALKAMKSSRLERHLYNAAAFKARTKARSKFRDKRVDVGEF
;
A
#
# COMPACT_ATOMS: atom_id res chain seq x y z
N MET A 1 54.34 51.93 -25.28
CA MET A 1 54.59 51.78 -26.73
C MET A 1 54.01 50.45 -27.22
N PRO A 2 53.47 50.35 -28.45
CA PRO A 2 52.04 50.02 -28.60
C PRO A 2 51.68 48.85 -29.56
N ARG A 3 50.35 48.59 -29.63
CA ARG A 3 49.52 47.98 -30.71
C ARG A 3 49.14 46.50 -30.50
N SER A 4 47.93 46.04 -30.84
CA SER A 4 46.69 46.67 -31.33
C SER A 4 45.57 45.62 -31.33
N LYS A 5 44.33 46.11 -31.22
CA LYS A 5 43.02 45.45 -31.39
C LYS A 5 42.98 44.28 -32.41
N ARG A 6 42.18 43.26 -32.07
CA ARG A 6 41.18 42.69 -32.99
C ARG A 6 39.87 42.39 -32.26
N LYS A 7 38.85 43.21 -32.56
CA LYS A 7 37.43 42.93 -32.34
C LYS A 7 36.99 42.00 -33.47
N GLY A 8 36.43 40.83 -33.13
CA GLY A 8 35.71 39.94 -34.04
C GLY A 8 34.38 39.61 -33.38
N GLY A 9 33.28 39.90 -34.09
CA GLY A 9 31.92 39.82 -33.55
C GLY A 9 31.41 38.40 -33.38
N ARG A 10 30.38 38.28 -32.53
CA ARG A 10 29.40 37.20 -32.63
C ARG A 10 28.00 37.81 -32.47
N GLY A 11 27.24 37.68 -33.56
CA GLY A 11 25.79 37.84 -33.57
C GLY A 11 25.12 36.76 -32.75
N GLY A 12 23.86 37.03 -32.41
CA GLY A 12 23.10 36.34 -31.38
C GLY A 12 22.82 34.87 -31.63
N GLN A 13 22.58 34.17 -30.53
CA GLN A 13 21.73 33.00 -30.48
C GLN A 13 21.00 33.00 -29.14
N HIS A 14 19.68 32.82 -29.24
CA HIS A 14 18.72 32.73 -28.17
C HIS A 14 19.20 31.84 -27.01
N SER A 15 19.16 32.37 -25.78
CA SER A 15 19.26 31.56 -24.58
C SER A 15 17.95 30.78 -24.39
N VAL A 16 17.93 29.55 -24.87
CA VAL A 16 16.91 28.57 -24.48
C VAL A 16 17.36 28.02 -23.12
N VAL A 17 16.63 28.43 -22.09
CA VAL A 17 16.72 27.89 -20.72
C VAL A 17 16.31 26.41 -20.79
N GLN A 18 17.26 25.51 -20.52
CA GLN A 18 16.95 24.10 -20.26
C GLN A 18 16.21 23.98 -18.92
N PRO A 19 15.02 23.36 -18.87
CA PRO A 19 14.40 22.99 -17.62
C PRO A 19 15.05 21.69 -17.12
N PHE A 20 15.49 21.73 -15.87
CA PHE A 20 15.91 20.56 -15.09
C PHE A 20 14.78 19.54 -15.00
N SER A 21 15.13 18.27 -15.24
CA SER A 21 14.26 17.09 -15.09
C SER A 21 14.28 16.66 -13.62
N ASP A 22 13.21 16.98 -12.89
CA ASP A 22 12.91 16.47 -11.55
C ASP A 22 11.79 15.43 -11.71
N GLU A 23 12.18 14.16 -11.84
CA GLU A 23 11.24 13.05 -11.72
C GLU A 23 11.05 12.67 -10.24
N ASP A 24 9.78 12.45 -9.92
CA ASP A 24 9.28 11.60 -8.84
C ASP A 24 9.31 12.14 -7.39
N ALA A 25 8.32 12.99 -7.07
CA ALA A 25 7.78 13.14 -5.72
C ALA A 25 6.42 13.87 -5.72
N SER A 26 5.42 13.38 -6.46
CA SER A 26 4.04 13.86 -6.33
C SER A 26 3.35 13.20 -5.14
N ILE A 27 3.40 13.87 -3.99
CA ILE A 27 2.48 13.62 -2.87
C ILE A 27 1.10 14.14 -3.29
N GLU A 28 0.22 13.22 -3.67
CA GLU A 28 -1.19 13.47 -3.95
C GLU A 28 -1.94 13.79 -2.65
N THR A 29 -1.82 15.03 -2.21
CA THR A 29 -2.84 15.65 -1.37
C THR A 29 -3.68 16.56 -2.25
N LEU A 30 -4.99 16.27 -2.28
CA LEU A 30 -6.10 17.00 -2.92
C LEU A 30 -6.50 16.53 -4.32
N SER A 31 -7.81 16.28 -4.43
CA SER A 31 -8.54 15.82 -5.61
C SER A 31 -8.16 16.60 -6.87
N HIS A 32 -7.49 15.92 -7.80
CA HIS A 32 -7.47 16.33 -9.19
C HIS A 32 -8.53 15.53 -9.94
N CYS A 33 -9.53 16.24 -10.49
CA CYS A 33 -10.47 15.65 -11.44
C CYS A 33 -9.70 15.29 -12.71
N SER A 34 -9.35 14.02 -12.89
CA SER A 34 -8.72 13.53 -14.11
C SER A 34 -9.68 13.69 -15.28
N SER A 35 -9.27 14.52 -16.25
CA SER A 35 -9.94 14.68 -17.53
C SER A 35 -9.78 13.38 -18.33
N LEU A 36 -10.88 12.66 -18.53
CA LEU A 36 -10.98 11.56 -19.48
C LEU A 36 -10.56 12.08 -20.87
N SER A 37 -9.46 11.56 -21.42
CA SER A 37 -9.12 11.71 -22.83
C SER A 37 -9.88 10.65 -23.62
N ASP A 38 -10.82 11.09 -24.46
CA ASP A 38 -11.56 10.25 -25.40
C ASP A 38 -10.60 9.77 -26.50
N SER A 39 -10.37 8.45 -26.58
CA SER A 39 -9.88 7.79 -27.79
C SER A 39 -11.09 7.26 -28.55
N THR A 40 -11.36 7.85 -29.70
CA THR A 40 -12.37 7.40 -30.65
C THR A 40 -11.87 6.13 -31.33
N SER A 41 -12.40 4.94 -30.98
CA SER A 41 -12.25 3.72 -31.81
C SER A 41 -13.52 3.50 -32.63
N THR A 42 -13.31 3.33 -33.92
CA THR A 42 -14.29 2.93 -34.92
C THR A 42 -14.47 1.41 -34.89
N ALA A 43 -15.71 0.98 -35.13
CA ALA A 43 -16.20 -0.38 -35.00
C ALA A 43 -15.48 -1.42 -35.91
N GLU A 44 -14.54 -2.17 -35.33
CA GLU A 44 -14.06 -3.51 -35.75
C GLU A 44 -13.62 -4.33 -34.50
N GLU A 45 -14.34 -4.22 -33.39
CA GLU A 45 -13.89 -4.63 -32.04
C GLU A 45 -14.11 -6.13 -31.70
N GLY A 46 -14.71 -6.94 -32.58
CA GLY A 46 -14.99 -8.36 -32.27
C GLY A 46 -13.82 -9.31 -32.51
N GLU A 47 -13.26 -9.34 -33.73
CA GLU A 47 -12.21 -10.30 -34.11
C GLU A 47 -10.81 -9.89 -33.59
N THR A 48 -10.60 -8.60 -33.32
CA THR A 48 -9.31 -8.06 -32.89
C THR A 48 -9.08 -8.23 -31.38
N GLU A 49 -10.14 -8.21 -30.57
CA GLU A 49 -10.06 -8.42 -29.12
C GLU A 49 -9.80 -9.89 -28.76
N ASP A 50 -10.45 -10.83 -29.44
CA ASP A 50 -10.25 -12.27 -29.24
C ASP A 50 -8.81 -12.70 -29.54
N VAL A 51 -8.25 -12.24 -30.66
CA VAL A 51 -6.84 -12.52 -31.03
C VAL A 51 -5.87 -11.92 -30.01
N ALA A 52 -6.14 -10.71 -29.52
CA ALA A 52 -5.30 -10.07 -28.49
C ALA A 52 -5.36 -10.81 -27.14
N GLN A 53 -6.52 -11.38 -26.80
CA GLN A 53 -6.71 -12.20 -25.61
C GLN A 53 -5.97 -13.54 -25.72
N GLU A 54 -6.03 -14.20 -26.87
CA GLU A 54 -5.28 -15.44 -27.14
C GLU A 54 -3.77 -15.21 -27.09
N ASP A 55 -3.27 -14.16 -27.74
CA ASP A 55 -1.85 -13.77 -27.71
C ASP A 55 -1.36 -13.49 -26.29
N PHE A 56 -2.21 -12.87 -25.48
CA PHE A 56 -1.92 -12.61 -24.09
C PHE A 56 -1.85 -13.91 -23.27
N GLN A 57 -2.80 -14.82 -23.43
CA GLN A 57 -2.74 -16.13 -22.77
C GLN A 57 -1.53 -16.96 -23.21
N TYR A 58 -1.16 -16.90 -24.49
CA TYR A 58 0.04 -17.56 -25.01
C TYR A 58 1.30 -17.02 -24.30
N ARG A 59 1.38 -15.70 -24.12
CA ARG A 59 2.47 -15.06 -23.36
C ARG A 59 2.52 -15.51 -21.90
N LEU A 60 1.37 -15.65 -21.24
CA LEU A 60 1.30 -16.16 -19.87
C LEU A 60 1.81 -17.61 -19.76
N LYS A 61 1.42 -18.48 -20.69
CA LYS A 61 1.92 -19.86 -20.76
C LYS A 61 3.43 -19.87 -20.94
N ALA A 62 3.97 -19.04 -21.82
CA ALA A 62 5.42 -18.90 -22.01
C ALA A 62 6.15 -18.43 -20.74
N PHE A 63 5.55 -17.53 -19.94
CA PHE A 63 6.11 -17.18 -18.64
C PHE A 63 6.10 -18.37 -17.68
N ILE A 64 4.99 -19.12 -17.57
CA ILE A 64 4.93 -20.31 -16.71
C ILE A 64 6.03 -21.30 -17.09
N ASP A 65 6.21 -21.60 -18.37
CA ASP A 65 7.27 -22.50 -18.85
C ASP A 65 8.67 -21.96 -18.50
N SER A 66 8.86 -20.64 -18.61
CA SER A 66 10.14 -19.99 -18.30
C SER A 66 10.50 -19.98 -16.81
N THR A 67 9.55 -20.27 -15.91
CA THR A 67 9.84 -20.40 -14.46
C THR A 67 10.71 -21.60 -14.12
N VAL A 68 10.90 -22.54 -15.05
CA VAL A 68 11.75 -23.74 -14.84
C VAL A 68 13.09 -23.65 -15.56
N ASP A 69 13.35 -22.51 -16.21
CA ASP A 69 14.55 -22.31 -17.02
C ASP A 69 15.84 -22.43 -16.19
N LYS A 70 16.92 -22.86 -16.85
CA LYS A 70 18.23 -23.02 -16.20
C LYS A 70 18.79 -21.67 -15.72
N SER A 71 18.50 -20.59 -16.40
CA SER A 71 18.93 -19.23 -16.07
C SER A 71 18.06 -18.61 -14.98
N ALA A 72 18.68 -18.22 -13.85
CA ALA A 72 17.98 -17.52 -12.76
C ALA A 72 17.36 -16.20 -13.22
N LYS A 73 18.02 -15.47 -14.13
CA LYS A 73 17.51 -14.22 -14.68
C LYS A 73 16.24 -14.43 -15.52
N THR A 74 16.19 -15.54 -16.28
CA THR A 74 15.01 -15.90 -17.07
C THR A 74 13.84 -16.26 -16.16
N ARG A 75 14.09 -17.06 -15.11
CA ARG A 75 13.07 -17.38 -14.11
C ARG A 75 12.54 -16.14 -13.41
N GLN A 76 13.42 -15.24 -12.97
CA GLN A 76 13.02 -13.97 -12.36
C GLN A 76 12.15 -13.13 -13.30
N GLY A 77 12.57 -12.94 -14.56
CA GLY A 77 11.79 -12.19 -15.54
C GLY A 77 10.40 -12.81 -15.80
N ALA A 78 10.31 -14.14 -15.78
CA ALA A 78 9.04 -14.85 -15.89
C ALA A 78 8.13 -14.61 -14.68
N LEU A 79 8.67 -14.67 -13.45
CA LEU A 79 7.92 -14.37 -12.23
C LEU A 79 7.39 -12.92 -12.24
N ASP A 80 8.23 -11.95 -12.64
CA ASP A 80 7.81 -10.55 -12.74
C ASP A 80 6.79 -10.30 -13.85
N GLY A 81 6.88 -11.02 -14.96
CA GLY A 81 5.87 -11.04 -16.02
C GLY A 81 4.51 -11.53 -15.52
N LEU A 82 4.50 -12.64 -14.78
CA LEU A 82 3.29 -13.18 -14.14
C LEU A 82 2.72 -12.22 -13.09
N LYS A 83 3.56 -11.64 -12.22
CA LYS A 83 3.13 -10.64 -11.24
C LYS A 83 2.45 -9.47 -11.92
N THR A 84 3.08 -8.89 -12.94
CA THR A 84 2.53 -7.74 -13.66
C THR A 84 1.17 -8.07 -14.27
N ALA A 85 1.04 -9.25 -14.88
CA ALA A 85 -0.23 -9.71 -15.43
C ALA A 85 -1.32 -9.86 -14.36
N MET A 86 -1.03 -10.55 -13.25
CA MET A 86 -1.98 -10.79 -12.16
C MET A 86 -2.31 -9.53 -11.35
N ALA A 87 -1.43 -8.52 -11.34
CA ALA A 87 -1.68 -7.25 -10.68
C ALA A 87 -2.55 -6.31 -11.51
N THR A 88 -2.54 -6.45 -12.85
CA THR A 88 -3.21 -5.50 -13.76
C THR A 88 -4.45 -6.06 -14.43
N LYS A 89 -4.67 -7.38 -14.38
CA LYS A 89 -5.83 -8.06 -14.97
C LYS A 89 -6.39 -9.11 -14.02
N ILE A 90 -7.66 -9.43 -14.17
CA ILE A 90 -8.33 -10.54 -13.47
C ILE A 90 -8.25 -11.75 -14.37
N LEU A 91 -7.62 -12.81 -13.89
CA LEU A 91 -7.22 -13.98 -14.68
C LEU A 91 -7.70 -15.27 -14.03
N HIS A 92 -8.84 -15.22 -13.35
CA HIS A 92 -9.33 -16.29 -12.48
C HIS A 92 -9.37 -17.65 -13.17
N GLU A 93 -10.07 -17.80 -14.30
CA GLU A 93 -10.18 -19.07 -15.03
C GLU A 93 -8.80 -19.62 -15.47
N PHE A 94 -7.96 -18.76 -16.06
CA PHE A 94 -6.63 -19.15 -16.51
C PHE A 94 -5.74 -19.66 -15.36
N ILE A 95 -5.83 -18.99 -14.20
CA ILE A 95 -5.08 -19.31 -12.99
C ILE A 95 -5.63 -20.58 -12.33
N LEU A 96 -6.95 -20.70 -12.21
CA LEU A 96 -7.61 -21.83 -11.56
C LEU A 96 -7.20 -23.16 -12.18
N GLU A 97 -7.13 -23.23 -13.52
CA GLU A 97 -6.68 -24.40 -14.28
C GLU A 97 -5.19 -24.74 -14.07
N ARG A 98 -4.37 -23.76 -13.70
CA ARG A 98 -2.90 -23.86 -13.65
C ARG A 98 -2.31 -23.65 -12.26
N ARG A 99 -3.15 -23.52 -11.24
CA ARG A 99 -2.76 -23.13 -9.87
C ARG A 99 -1.67 -24.03 -9.30
N MET A 100 -1.75 -25.34 -9.55
CA MET A 100 -0.75 -26.31 -9.08
C MET A 100 0.61 -26.08 -9.74
N THR A 101 0.65 -25.93 -11.06
CA THR A 101 1.89 -25.64 -11.81
C THR A 101 2.52 -24.32 -11.40
N ILE A 102 1.71 -23.28 -11.18
CA ILE A 102 2.18 -21.97 -10.72
C ILE A 102 2.71 -22.09 -9.28
N SER A 103 1.98 -22.79 -8.40
CA SER A 103 2.38 -23.05 -7.01
C SER A 103 3.71 -23.81 -6.93
N ASP A 104 3.88 -24.89 -7.69
CA ASP A 104 5.13 -25.67 -7.77
C ASP A 104 6.31 -24.80 -8.23
N SER A 105 6.04 -23.86 -9.14
CA SER A 105 7.03 -22.93 -9.66
C SER A 105 7.43 -21.91 -8.61
N ILE A 106 6.48 -21.36 -7.86
CA ILE A 106 6.73 -20.48 -6.71
C ILE A 106 7.52 -21.23 -5.63
N GLU A 107 7.06 -22.42 -5.23
CA GLU A 107 7.72 -23.27 -4.22
C GLU A 107 9.19 -23.51 -4.57
N ARG A 108 9.45 -23.91 -5.81
CA ARG A 108 10.82 -24.16 -6.29
C ARG A 108 11.68 -22.90 -6.25
N CYS A 109 11.14 -21.75 -6.69
CA CYS A 109 11.87 -20.49 -6.66
C CYS A 109 12.14 -20.01 -5.23
N LEU A 110 11.22 -20.24 -4.30
CA LEU A 110 11.43 -19.94 -2.88
C LEU A 110 12.49 -20.86 -2.26
N LYS A 111 12.45 -22.17 -2.56
CA LYS A 111 13.38 -23.16 -1.98
C LYS A 111 14.79 -23.10 -2.59
N LYS A 112 14.91 -22.90 -3.90
CA LYS A 112 16.18 -23.01 -4.65
C LYS A 112 16.68 -21.70 -5.24
N GLY A 113 15.79 -20.71 -5.40
CA GLY A 113 16.17 -19.38 -5.89
C GLY A 113 16.93 -18.58 -4.84
N LYS A 114 17.39 -17.39 -5.22
CA LYS A 114 18.15 -16.49 -4.35
C LYS A 114 17.74 -15.03 -4.57
N GLY A 115 17.78 -14.24 -3.50
CA GLY A 115 17.65 -12.77 -3.58
C GLY A 115 16.37 -12.34 -4.30
N GLU A 116 16.51 -11.62 -5.41
CA GLU A 116 15.39 -11.09 -6.19
C GLU A 116 14.42 -12.16 -6.71
N GLU A 117 14.91 -13.36 -7.04
CA GLU A 117 14.06 -14.48 -7.48
C GLU A 117 13.11 -14.92 -6.35
N GLN A 118 13.60 -15.00 -5.10
CA GLN A 118 12.77 -15.34 -3.94
C GLN A 118 11.77 -14.22 -3.64
N CYS A 119 12.19 -12.95 -3.77
CA CYS A 119 11.29 -11.81 -3.62
C CYS A 119 10.15 -11.85 -4.64
N ALA A 120 10.47 -12.09 -5.92
CA ALA A 120 9.49 -12.19 -6.98
C ALA A 120 8.53 -13.38 -6.75
N ALA A 121 9.05 -14.53 -6.34
CA ALA A 121 8.23 -15.71 -6.02
C ALA A 121 7.28 -15.43 -4.84
N ALA A 122 7.76 -14.78 -3.78
CA ALA A 122 6.94 -14.41 -2.64
C ALA A 122 5.81 -13.44 -3.02
N SER A 123 6.11 -12.40 -3.83
CA SER A 123 5.08 -11.48 -4.32
C SER A 123 4.08 -12.16 -5.26
N LEU A 124 4.53 -13.10 -6.10
CA LEU A 124 3.64 -13.84 -6.98
C LEU A 124 2.66 -14.73 -6.20
N ALA A 125 3.09 -15.29 -5.07
CA ALA A 125 2.20 -16.05 -4.18
C ALA A 125 1.02 -15.20 -3.68
N CYS A 126 1.25 -13.94 -3.32
CA CYS A 126 0.19 -13.02 -2.92
C CYS A 126 -0.82 -12.79 -4.02
N LEU A 127 -0.32 -12.47 -5.23
CA LEU A 127 -1.18 -12.20 -6.37
C LEU A 127 -1.96 -13.45 -6.80
N LEU A 128 -1.35 -14.64 -6.68
CA LEU A 128 -2.05 -15.91 -6.88
C LEU A 128 -3.20 -16.07 -5.88
N CYS A 129 -2.97 -15.83 -4.58
CA CYS A 129 -4.02 -15.90 -3.56
C CYS A 129 -5.11 -14.84 -3.80
N ILE A 130 -4.75 -13.59 -4.14
CA ILE A 130 -5.71 -12.51 -4.46
C ILE A 130 -6.62 -12.89 -5.65
N GLN A 131 -6.07 -13.57 -6.66
CA GLN A 131 -6.81 -13.97 -7.86
C GLN A 131 -7.72 -15.16 -7.63
N LEU A 132 -7.30 -16.09 -6.76
CA LEU A 132 -8.10 -17.25 -6.37
C LEU A 132 -9.19 -16.85 -5.36
N GLY A 133 -8.93 -15.84 -4.52
CA GLY A 133 -9.81 -15.39 -3.45
C GLY A 133 -9.80 -16.31 -2.23
N SER A 134 -10.73 -16.09 -1.31
CA SER A 134 -10.97 -16.99 -0.18
C SER A 134 -11.62 -18.28 -0.69
N GLY A 135 -11.02 -19.42 -0.37
CA GLY A 135 -11.54 -20.73 -0.75
C GLY A 135 -10.48 -21.83 -0.78
N ILE A 136 -10.94 -23.06 -1.00
CA ILE A 136 -10.15 -24.30 -0.92
C ILE A 136 -8.91 -24.24 -1.83
N GLU A 137 -9.02 -23.61 -2.99
CA GLU A 137 -7.95 -23.49 -3.97
C GLU A 137 -6.81 -22.61 -3.48
N SER A 138 -7.13 -21.48 -2.83
CA SER A 138 -6.13 -20.60 -2.24
C SER A 138 -5.54 -21.21 -0.96
N GLU A 139 -6.37 -21.87 -0.15
CA GLU A 139 -5.94 -22.64 1.02
C GLU A 139 -4.93 -23.73 0.66
N GLU A 140 -5.17 -24.51 -0.41
CA GLU A 140 -4.28 -25.56 -0.90
C GLU A 140 -2.90 -25.01 -1.31
N VAL A 141 -2.91 -23.91 -2.06
CA VAL A 141 -1.70 -23.17 -2.44
C VAL A 141 -0.97 -22.69 -1.19
N PHE A 142 -1.69 -22.03 -0.27
CA PHE A 142 -1.07 -21.44 0.91
C PHE A 142 -0.55 -22.48 1.89
N LYS A 143 -1.24 -23.61 2.07
CA LYS A 143 -0.78 -24.74 2.89
C LYS A 143 0.58 -25.27 2.44
N THR A 144 0.84 -25.25 1.14
CA THR A 144 2.13 -25.67 0.55
C THR A 144 3.22 -24.61 0.76
N LEU A 145 2.89 -23.33 0.60
CA LEU A 145 3.86 -22.22 0.65
C LEU A 145 4.15 -21.70 2.06
N LYS A 146 3.18 -21.74 2.97
CA LYS A 146 3.25 -21.23 4.36
C LYS A 146 4.46 -21.77 5.12
N PRO A 147 4.76 -23.08 5.13
CA PRO A 147 5.94 -23.61 5.83
C PRO A 147 7.26 -23.06 5.26
N ILE A 148 7.32 -22.82 3.95
CA ILE A 148 8.51 -22.28 3.27
C ILE A 148 8.72 -20.82 3.67
N PHE A 149 7.65 -20.02 3.66
CA PHE A 149 7.70 -18.63 4.16
C PHE A 149 8.17 -18.58 5.61
N LYS A 150 7.58 -19.38 6.51
CA LYS A 150 8.00 -19.43 7.92
C LYS A 150 9.46 -19.84 8.07
N THR A 151 9.93 -20.81 7.27
CA THR A 151 11.34 -21.26 7.27
C THR A 151 12.29 -20.15 6.85
N ILE A 152 12.05 -19.50 5.70
CA ILE A 152 12.90 -18.40 5.22
C ILE A 152 12.88 -17.23 6.22
N LEU A 153 11.70 -16.90 6.73
CA LEU A 153 11.52 -15.78 7.65
C LEU A 153 12.27 -15.99 8.98
N ALA A 154 12.28 -17.21 9.50
CA ALA A 154 12.97 -17.59 10.73
C ALA A 154 14.49 -17.76 10.57
N ASP A 155 14.97 -18.08 9.35
CA ASP A 155 16.40 -18.28 9.09
C ASP A 155 17.17 -16.95 9.13
N GLY A 156 17.97 -16.77 10.19
CA GLY A 156 18.83 -15.59 10.36
C GLY A 156 19.93 -15.45 9.32
N ALA A 157 20.31 -16.53 8.64
CA ALA A 157 21.33 -16.56 7.59
C ALA A 157 20.75 -16.38 6.18
N ALA A 158 19.43 -16.47 6.01
CA ALA A 158 18.78 -16.24 4.73
C ALA A 158 18.95 -14.80 4.25
N ASN A 159 18.86 -14.60 2.93
CA ASN A 159 18.96 -13.28 2.32
C ASN A 159 17.90 -12.32 2.91
N ILE A 160 18.34 -11.14 3.35
CA ILE A 160 17.48 -10.19 4.07
C ILE A 160 16.32 -9.66 3.23
N GLN A 161 16.51 -9.48 1.92
CA GLN A 161 15.44 -9.03 1.01
C GLN A 161 14.39 -10.12 0.82
N ALA A 162 14.82 -11.38 0.69
CA ALA A 162 13.91 -12.51 0.65
C ALA A 162 13.09 -12.63 1.94
N ARG A 163 13.71 -12.42 3.11
CA ARG A 163 13.01 -12.39 4.41
C ARG A 163 12.01 -11.24 4.48
N GLN A 164 12.38 -10.05 4.02
CA GLN A 164 11.48 -8.89 3.97
C GLN A 164 10.25 -9.15 3.09
N ALA A 165 10.45 -9.75 1.91
CA ALA A 165 9.36 -10.13 1.00
C ALA A 165 8.50 -11.26 1.59
N CYS A 166 9.11 -12.27 2.22
CA CYS A 166 8.36 -13.33 2.91
C CYS A 166 7.54 -12.77 4.07
N ALA A 167 8.02 -11.73 4.78
CA ALA A 167 7.27 -11.12 5.88
C ALA A 167 5.96 -10.47 5.40
N THR A 168 6.00 -9.69 4.31
CA THR A 168 4.79 -9.06 3.74
C THR A 168 3.90 -10.11 3.08
N SER A 169 4.50 -11.03 2.31
CA SER A 169 3.74 -12.06 1.61
C SER A 169 3.04 -13.04 2.53
N LEU A 170 3.70 -13.48 3.60
CA LEU A 170 3.07 -14.36 4.58
C LEU A 170 1.86 -13.68 5.24
N GLY A 171 1.95 -12.39 5.56
CA GLY A 171 0.85 -11.65 6.18
C GLY A 171 -0.38 -11.58 5.27
N LEU A 172 -0.18 -11.17 4.01
CA LEU A 172 -1.28 -11.05 3.07
C LEU A 172 -1.86 -12.41 2.68
N CYS A 173 -1.04 -13.43 2.40
CA CYS A 173 -1.56 -14.76 2.10
C CYS A 173 -2.33 -15.35 3.29
N THR A 174 -1.89 -15.09 4.53
CA THR A 174 -2.64 -15.51 5.73
C THR A 174 -4.00 -14.82 5.80
N LEU A 175 -4.08 -13.51 5.54
CA LEU A 175 -5.36 -12.79 5.49
C LEU A 175 -6.33 -13.38 4.46
N VAL A 176 -5.81 -13.75 3.27
CA VAL A 176 -6.64 -14.17 2.12
C VAL A 176 -7.04 -15.64 2.20
N ALA A 177 -6.13 -16.50 2.66
CA ALA A 177 -6.18 -17.93 2.41
C ALA A 177 -6.14 -18.81 3.67
N GLU A 178 -5.97 -18.23 4.86
CA GLU A 178 -6.00 -19.02 6.10
C GLU A 178 -7.42 -19.01 6.70
N ASP A 179 -7.98 -20.21 6.90
CA ASP A 179 -9.29 -20.39 7.53
C ASP A 179 -9.17 -20.75 9.02
N ASP A 180 -8.06 -21.37 9.44
CA ASP A 180 -7.85 -21.72 10.85
C ASP A 180 -7.27 -20.54 11.65
N ILE A 181 -8.10 -19.99 12.54
CA ILE A 181 -7.72 -18.88 13.42
C ILE A 181 -6.51 -19.18 14.31
N LEU A 182 -6.26 -20.45 14.68
CA LEU A 182 -5.08 -20.83 15.46
C LEU A 182 -3.80 -20.71 14.62
N ASP A 183 -3.87 -21.02 13.33
CA ASP A 183 -2.77 -20.84 12.40
C ASP A 183 -2.50 -19.37 12.08
N VAL A 184 -3.56 -18.53 12.07
CA VAL A 184 -3.42 -17.07 12.04
C VAL A 184 -2.62 -16.60 13.25
N TYR A 185 -3.00 -17.01 14.47
CA TYR A 185 -2.29 -16.63 15.69
C TYR A 185 -0.83 -17.13 15.72
N ALA A 186 -0.58 -18.36 15.31
CA ALA A 186 0.79 -18.89 15.18
C ALA A 186 1.63 -18.10 14.17
N THR A 187 1.00 -17.56 13.11
CA THR A 187 1.67 -16.69 12.15
C THR A 187 1.93 -15.29 12.73
N MET A 188 1.01 -14.75 13.53
CA MET A 188 1.24 -13.52 14.29
C MET A 188 2.42 -13.65 15.25
N GLU A 189 2.53 -14.76 15.98
CA GLU A 189 3.66 -15.03 16.87
C GLU A 189 5.01 -15.03 16.12
N CYS A 190 5.02 -15.52 14.87
CA CYS A 190 6.21 -15.45 14.01
C CYS A 190 6.63 -14.00 13.76
N PHE A 191 5.69 -13.10 13.44
CA PHE A 191 5.98 -11.68 13.25
C PHE A 191 6.38 -10.98 14.54
N GLU A 192 5.71 -11.29 15.65
CA GLU A 192 6.06 -10.79 16.98
C GLU A 192 7.52 -11.10 17.31
N SER A 193 7.96 -12.34 17.09
CA SER A 193 9.33 -12.76 17.36
C SER A 193 10.41 -11.95 16.61
N LEU A 194 10.02 -11.26 15.54
CA LEU A 194 10.89 -10.37 14.75
C LEU A 194 10.83 -8.94 15.28
N PHE A 195 9.67 -8.28 15.22
CA PHE A 195 9.61 -6.84 15.50
C PHE A 195 9.84 -6.53 16.98
N THR A 196 9.57 -7.46 17.90
CA THR A 196 9.86 -7.25 19.34
C THR A 196 11.36 -7.18 19.61
N ARG A 197 12.21 -7.61 18.68
CA ARG A 197 13.67 -7.42 18.76
C ARG A 197 14.09 -5.95 18.58
N SER A 198 13.21 -5.10 18.05
CA SER A 198 13.38 -3.64 18.04
C SER A 198 12.86 -2.96 19.31
N TYR A 199 12.20 -3.69 20.23
CA TYR A 199 11.82 -3.11 21.51
C TYR A 199 13.04 -2.80 22.35
N ILE A 200 12.91 -1.75 23.18
CA ILE A 200 13.88 -1.45 24.23
C ILE A 200 13.92 -2.66 25.17
N ARG A 201 15.14 -3.09 25.49
CA ARG A 201 15.39 -4.22 26.39
C ARG A 201 15.05 -3.84 27.83
N ASP A 202 14.92 -4.84 28.70
CA ASP A 202 14.55 -4.62 30.11
C ASP A 202 15.62 -3.81 30.88
N ASP A 203 16.87 -3.81 30.39
CA ASP A 203 17.97 -2.99 30.90
C ASP A 203 17.95 -1.52 30.41
N GLY A 204 16.92 -1.13 29.66
CA GLY A 204 16.76 0.22 29.11
C GLY A 204 17.62 0.50 27.87
N SER A 205 18.46 -0.44 27.43
CA SER A 205 19.29 -0.28 26.24
C SER A 205 18.48 -0.46 24.96
N ARG A 206 18.86 0.30 23.93
CA ARG A 206 18.26 0.21 22.59
C ARG A 206 19.05 -0.78 21.72
N PRO A 207 18.38 -1.75 21.09
CA PRO A 207 19.05 -2.62 20.13
C PRO A 207 19.56 -1.80 18.93
N THR A 208 20.85 -1.92 18.61
CA THR A 208 21.38 -1.38 17.36
C THR A 208 21.03 -2.35 16.23
N VAL A 209 20.08 -1.95 15.38
CA VAL A 209 19.60 -2.76 14.27
C VAL A 209 20.00 -2.09 12.95
N ASN A 210 20.59 -2.86 12.03
CA ASN A 210 20.95 -2.32 10.71
C ASN A 210 19.71 -1.96 9.89
N PRO A 211 19.79 -1.03 8.92
CA PRO A 211 18.63 -0.55 8.17
C PRO A 211 17.80 -1.65 7.48
N GLN A 212 18.45 -2.68 6.92
CA GLN A 212 17.75 -3.78 6.26
C GLN A 212 16.97 -4.66 7.27
N THR A 213 17.52 -4.86 8.46
CA THR A 213 16.84 -5.60 9.53
C THR A 213 15.71 -4.76 10.13
N THR A 214 15.89 -3.44 10.22
CA THR A 214 14.82 -2.52 10.60
C THR A 214 13.66 -2.59 9.61
N GLN A 215 13.92 -2.62 8.31
CA GLN A 215 12.88 -2.82 7.29
C GLN A 215 12.17 -4.18 7.43
N LEU A 216 12.90 -5.26 7.76
CA LEU A 216 12.27 -6.56 8.07
C LEU A 216 11.32 -6.45 9.26
N HIS A 217 11.73 -5.78 10.34
CA HIS A 217 10.89 -5.58 11.52
C HIS A 217 9.69 -4.68 11.21
N THR A 218 9.85 -3.65 10.37
CA THR A 218 8.76 -2.82 9.87
C THR A 218 7.74 -3.64 9.08
N ASN A 219 8.20 -4.48 8.14
CA ASN A 219 7.33 -5.37 7.36
C ASN A 219 6.60 -6.36 8.27
N ALA A 220 7.30 -6.96 9.24
CA ALA A 220 6.68 -7.87 10.20
C ALA A 220 5.62 -7.16 11.07
N LEU A 221 5.87 -5.93 11.52
CA LEU A 221 4.90 -5.14 12.28
C LEU A 221 3.65 -4.81 11.45
N LEU A 222 3.82 -4.43 10.18
CA LEU A 222 2.71 -4.12 9.27
C LEU A 222 1.90 -5.36 8.87
N SER A 223 2.55 -6.51 8.71
CA SER A 223 1.88 -7.80 8.49
C SER A 223 1.15 -8.28 9.73
N TRP A 224 1.75 -8.11 10.91
CA TRP A 224 1.08 -8.39 12.18
C TRP A 224 -0.14 -7.48 12.38
N ALA A 225 0.00 -6.19 12.10
CA ALA A 225 -1.10 -5.22 12.14
C ALA A 225 -2.21 -5.56 11.13
N LEU A 226 -1.87 -6.10 9.96
CA LEU A 226 -2.86 -6.61 9.01
C LEU A 226 -3.66 -7.77 9.61
N LEU A 227 -3.03 -8.70 10.31
CA LEU A 227 -3.74 -9.84 10.92
C LEU A 227 -4.56 -9.44 12.17
N LEU A 228 -4.27 -8.31 12.79
CA LEU A 228 -5.15 -7.76 13.85
C LEU A 228 -6.55 -7.46 13.34
N THR A 229 -6.72 -7.10 12.06
CA THR A 229 -8.02 -6.69 11.50
C THR A 229 -9.05 -7.81 11.46
N ILE A 230 -8.60 -9.07 11.56
CA ILE A 230 -9.44 -10.27 11.56
C ILE A 230 -9.41 -11.01 12.90
N CYS A 231 -8.80 -10.42 13.94
CA CYS A 231 -8.71 -11.06 15.26
C CYS A 231 -10.01 -10.95 16.06
N SER A 232 -10.25 -11.95 16.91
CA SER A 232 -11.36 -11.93 17.87
C SER A 232 -11.12 -10.89 18.98
N ALA A 233 -12.21 -10.37 19.57
CA ALA A 233 -12.12 -9.42 20.68
C ALA A 233 -11.29 -9.93 21.87
N SER A 234 -11.38 -11.23 22.20
CA SER A 234 -10.58 -11.85 23.27
C SER A 234 -9.08 -11.85 22.97
N GLN A 235 -8.72 -12.10 21.70
CA GLN A 235 -7.32 -12.06 21.28
C GLN A 235 -6.78 -10.62 21.30
N ILE A 236 -7.57 -9.66 20.81
CA ILE A 236 -7.21 -8.24 20.85
C ILE A 236 -6.95 -7.78 22.29
N LYS A 237 -7.80 -8.13 23.26
CA LYS A 237 -7.57 -7.81 24.68
C LYS A 237 -6.21 -8.34 25.19
N THR A 238 -5.86 -9.56 24.83
CA THR A 238 -4.57 -10.18 25.18
C THR A 238 -3.41 -9.42 24.55
N ILE A 239 -3.54 -9.07 23.28
CA ILE A 239 -2.53 -8.31 22.52
C ILE A 239 -2.34 -6.91 23.09
N LEU A 240 -3.43 -6.20 23.41
CA LEU A 240 -3.39 -4.86 24.00
C LEU A 240 -2.57 -4.87 25.29
N HIS A 241 -2.86 -5.79 26.21
CA HIS A 241 -2.12 -5.93 27.46
C HIS A 241 -0.62 -6.22 27.24
N LYS A 242 -0.29 -7.05 26.23
CA LYS A 242 1.09 -7.47 25.95
C LYS A 242 1.92 -6.40 25.23
N HIS A 243 1.33 -5.71 24.25
CA HIS A 243 2.08 -4.89 23.28
C HIS A 243 1.90 -3.39 23.47
N LEU A 244 0.73 -2.91 23.91
CA LEU A 244 0.46 -1.47 23.99
C LEU A 244 1.39 -0.71 24.95
N PRO A 245 1.84 -1.29 26.09
CA PRO A 245 2.85 -0.63 26.93
C PRO A 245 4.25 -0.50 26.29
N ARG A 246 4.55 -1.29 25.25
CA ARG A 246 5.89 -1.41 24.64
C ARG A 246 5.98 -0.77 23.26
N LEU A 247 4.92 -0.85 22.46
CA LEU A 247 4.85 -0.31 21.10
C LEU A 247 5.22 1.19 21.00
N PRO A 248 4.78 2.08 21.92
CA PRO A 248 5.15 3.49 21.90
C PRO A 248 6.66 3.74 21.91
N ARG A 249 7.47 2.78 22.38
CA ARG A 249 8.94 2.90 22.36
C ARG A 249 9.52 2.83 20.95
N LEU A 250 8.83 2.20 20.00
CA LEU A 250 9.24 2.17 18.59
C LEU A 250 9.15 3.54 17.92
N LEU A 251 8.33 4.46 18.46
CA LEU A 251 8.22 5.85 18.00
C LEU A 251 9.51 6.64 18.18
N GLU A 252 10.46 6.12 18.95
CA GLU A 252 11.77 6.74 19.19
C GLU A 252 12.87 6.20 18.26
N SER A 253 12.53 5.33 17.30
CA SER A 253 13.46 4.78 16.31
C SER A 253 14.06 5.88 15.41
N ASP A 254 15.29 5.66 14.95
CA ASP A 254 15.93 6.55 13.97
C ASP A 254 15.28 6.41 12.58
N ASP A 255 14.76 5.21 12.26
CA ASP A 255 14.12 4.90 11.00
C ASP A 255 12.69 5.45 10.92
N VAL A 256 12.42 6.27 9.90
CA VAL A 256 11.12 6.94 9.74
C VAL A 256 9.99 5.96 9.42
N ASN A 257 10.27 4.89 8.67
CA ASN A 257 9.24 3.94 8.25
C ASN A 257 8.81 3.07 9.43
N LEU A 258 9.74 2.64 10.30
CA LEU A 258 9.41 1.93 11.52
C LEU A 258 8.56 2.80 12.47
N ARG A 259 8.87 4.09 12.59
CA ARG A 259 8.06 5.01 13.39
C ARG A 259 6.65 5.15 12.83
N ILE A 260 6.52 5.37 11.53
CA ILE A 260 5.22 5.46 10.85
C ILE A 260 4.42 4.17 11.08
N ALA A 261 5.00 3.00 10.82
CA ALA A 261 4.34 1.73 11.03
C ALA A 261 3.90 1.53 12.48
N ALA A 262 4.73 1.92 13.45
CA ALA A 262 4.37 1.86 14.87
C ALA A 262 3.23 2.81 15.23
N GLY A 263 3.22 4.04 14.70
CA GLY A 263 2.15 5.01 14.91
C GLY A 263 0.82 4.52 14.34
N GLU A 264 0.80 4.05 13.10
CA GLU A 264 -0.40 3.51 12.46
C GLU A 264 -0.91 2.24 13.16
N THR A 265 0.01 1.38 13.63
CA THR A 265 -0.35 0.18 14.42
C THR A 265 -0.95 0.57 15.79
N ILE A 266 -0.42 1.61 16.43
CA ILE A 266 -0.99 2.13 17.68
C ILE A 266 -2.40 2.68 17.41
N ALA A 267 -2.60 3.46 16.35
CA ALA A 267 -3.92 3.98 16.00
C ALA A 267 -4.93 2.86 15.74
N LEU A 268 -4.52 1.82 14.99
CA LEU A 268 -5.32 0.62 14.77
C LEU A 268 -5.68 -0.09 16.08
N LEU A 269 -4.73 -0.25 17.01
CA LEU A 269 -5.00 -0.88 18.31
C LEU A 269 -5.96 -0.05 19.17
N PHE A 270 -5.86 1.28 19.14
CA PHE A 270 -6.79 2.16 19.84
C PHE A 270 -8.20 2.10 19.24
N GLU A 271 -8.33 2.03 17.91
CA GLU A 271 -9.61 1.80 17.22
C GLU A 271 -10.22 0.47 17.66
N LEU A 272 -9.49 -0.64 17.52
CA LEU A 272 -9.95 -1.97 17.92
C LEU A 272 -10.28 -2.06 19.43
N ALA A 273 -9.50 -1.40 20.28
CA ALA A 273 -9.76 -1.37 21.72
C ALA A 273 -11.09 -0.67 22.04
N ARG A 274 -11.36 0.47 21.40
CA ARG A 274 -12.59 1.25 21.60
C ARG A 274 -13.82 0.59 20.99
N ASP A 275 -13.66 -0.15 19.90
CA ASP A 275 -14.72 -0.96 19.32
C ASP A 275 -15.15 -2.09 20.27
N ILE A 276 -14.21 -2.64 21.05
CA ILE A 276 -14.46 -3.69 22.03
C ILE A 276 -14.97 -3.12 23.36
N ASP A 277 -14.41 -1.99 23.79
CA ASP A 277 -14.72 -1.31 25.04
C ASP A 277 -14.71 0.22 24.81
N PRO A 278 -15.89 0.85 24.66
CA PRO A 278 -15.98 2.30 24.42
C PRO A 278 -15.39 3.16 25.55
N GLU A 279 -15.24 2.60 26.76
CA GLU A 279 -14.61 3.25 27.92
C GLU A 279 -13.12 2.90 28.04
N PHE A 280 -12.52 2.31 27.00
CA PHE A 280 -11.11 1.94 26.98
C PHE A 280 -10.21 3.11 27.40
N ASP A 281 -9.49 2.89 28.49
CA ASP A 281 -8.50 3.81 29.04
C ASP A 281 -7.10 3.19 28.98
N PHE A 282 -6.10 4.02 28.76
CA PHE A 282 -4.71 3.61 28.68
C PHE A 282 -3.88 4.44 29.65
N ASP A 283 -3.33 3.80 30.69
CA ASP A 283 -2.58 4.46 31.77
C ASP A 283 -1.45 5.39 31.28
N ASN A 284 -0.82 5.09 30.13
CA ASN A 284 0.25 5.91 29.55
C ASN A 284 -0.23 6.77 28.36
N TRP A 285 -1.50 7.17 28.34
CA TRP A 285 -2.09 7.96 27.27
C TRP A 285 -1.44 9.35 27.14
N GLU A 286 -1.28 10.10 28.24
CA GLU A 286 -0.65 11.43 28.19
C GLU A 286 0.79 11.39 27.63
N PRO A 287 1.72 10.55 28.14
CA PRO A 287 3.06 10.43 27.55
C PRO A 287 3.07 9.97 26.09
N LEU A 288 2.07 9.18 25.68
CA LEU A 288 1.93 8.77 24.28
C LEU A 288 1.53 9.96 23.40
N CYS A 289 0.52 10.73 23.80
CA CYS A 289 0.07 11.92 23.07
C CYS A 289 1.20 12.95 22.93
N ASP A 290 2.00 13.17 23.97
CA ASP A 290 3.18 14.04 23.90
C ASP A 290 4.18 13.59 22.82
N LYS A 291 4.47 12.28 22.75
CA LYS A 291 5.37 11.72 21.73
C LYS A 291 4.79 11.85 20.33
N LEU A 292 3.50 11.55 20.16
CA LEU A 292 2.80 11.66 18.88
C LEU A 292 2.78 13.12 18.40
N ASN A 293 2.50 14.07 19.29
CA ASN A 293 2.52 15.50 18.99
C ASN A 293 3.92 15.99 18.60
N ALA A 294 4.97 15.54 19.28
CA ALA A 294 6.35 15.86 18.90
C ALA A 294 6.69 15.35 17.49
N LEU A 295 6.17 14.19 17.08
CA LEU A 295 6.36 13.64 15.72
C LEU A 295 5.48 14.34 14.67
N ALA A 296 4.28 14.77 15.06
CA ALA A 296 3.35 15.54 14.23
C ALA A 296 3.87 16.97 13.93
N THR A 297 4.68 17.53 14.84
CA THR A 297 5.30 18.86 14.74
C THR A 297 6.79 18.83 14.41
N ASP A 298 7.34 17.66 14.03
CA ASP A 298 8.78 17.40 13.88
C ASP A 298 9.53 18.55 13.16
N CYS A 299 10.41 19.19 13.93
CA CYS A 299 11.24 20.32 13.54
C CYS A 299 12.74 19.95 13.41
N ASN A 300 13.09 18.67 13.54
CA ASN A 300 14.48 18.21 13.54
C ASN A 300 15.18 18.55 12.21
N LYS A 301 16.25 19.35 12.27
CA LYS A 301 16.97 19.81 11.07
C LYS A 301 17.78 18.70 10.40
N HIS A 302 18.15 17.64 11.13
CA HIS A 302 18.98 16.55 10.64
C HIS A 302 18.21 15.48 9.85
N ARG A 303 16.87 15.58 9.78
CA ARG A 303 16.02 14.66 9.01
C ARG A 303 15.67 15.23 7.64
N ALA A 304 15.60 14.38 6.62
CA ALA A 304 15.28 14.77 5.25
C ALA A 304 13.92 15.50 5.16
N LYS A 305 13.80 16.44 4.23
CA LYS A 305 12.60 17.28 4.08
C LYS A 305 11.36 16.46 3.70
N THR A 306 11.54 15.51 2.80
CA THR A 306 10.51 14.55 2.34
C THR A 306 10.01 13.71 3.50
N ASP A 307 10.91 13.10 4.27
CA ASP A 307 10.59 12.25 5.42
C ASP A 307 9.81 13.02 6.48
N LYS A 308 10.25 14.24 6.82
CA LYS A 308 9.53 15.10 7.76
C LYS A 308 8.13 15.44 7.28
N ARG A 309 7.94 15.69 5.98
CA ARG A 309 6.62 15.98 5.43
C ARG A 309 5.70 14.76 5.56
N LYS A 310 6.18 13.57 5.16
CA LYS A 310 5.44 12.31 5.26
C LYS A 310 5.07 12.01 6.72
N GLN A 311 6.06 12.03 7.60
CA GLN A 311 5.88 11.77 9.03
C GLN A 311 4.88 12.73 9.67
N ARG A 312 5.05 14.05 9.51
CA ARG A 312 4.10 15.01 10.09
C ARG A 312 2.68 14.84 9.58
N SER A 313 2.51 14.37 8.33
CA SER A 313 1.17 14.07 7.82
C SER A 313 0.57 12.91 8.61
N VAL A 314 1.25 11.76 8.61
CA VAL A 314 0.77 10.55 9.28
C VAL A 314 0.55 10.78 10.77
N PHE A 315 1.49 11.41 11.46
CA PHE A 315 1.39 11.59 12.91
C PHE A 315 0.33 12.60 13.35
N ARG A 316 -0.12 13.50 12.49
CA ARG A 316 -1.32 14.30 12.78
C ARG A 316 -2.57 13.43 12.79
N ASP A 317 -2.67 12.52 11.83
CA ASP A 317 -3.82 11.62 11.71
C ASP A 317 -3.80 10.58 12.85
N VAL A 318 -2.64 10.02 13.17
CA VAL A 318 -2.45 9.10 14.31
C VAL A 318 -2.74 9.79 15.65
N LEU A 319 -2.23 11.01 15.87
CA LEU A 319 -2.50 11.76 17.10
C LEU A 319 -4.00 11.97 17.28
N LYS A 320 -4.68 12.42 16.22
CA LYS A 320 -6.13 12.62 16.23
C LYS A 320 -6.91 11.33 16.52
N ALA A 321 -6.48 10.22 15.93
CA ALA A 321 -7.06 8.91 16.21
C ALA A 321 -6.90 8.50 17.67
N VAL A 322 -5.72 8.72 18.26
CA VAL A 322 -5.44 8.36 19.66
C VAL A 322 -6.13 9.33 20.64
N GLU A 323 -6.25 10.61 20.33
CA GLU A 323 -6.87 11.60 21.23
C GLU A 323 -8.40 11.59 21.15
N GLU A 324 -8.95 11.61 19.93
CA GLU A 324 -10.37 11.88 19.68
C GLU A 324 -11.13 10.64 19.19
N GLY A 325 -10.43 9.55 18.84
CA GLY A 325 -11.05 8.39 18.20
C GLY A 325 -11.49 8.65 16.75
N GLU A 326 -11.00 9.73 16.14
CA GLU A 326 -11.39 10.13 14.79
C GLU A 326 -10.45 9.60 13.71
N PHE A 327 -11.02 9.16 12.60
CA PHE A 327 -10.30 8.85 11.36
C PHE A 327 -10.60 9.92 10.29
N GLN A 328 -9.59 10.31 9.50
CA GLN A 328 -9.81 11.21 8.37
C GLN A 328 -10.22 10.42 7.12
N ASN A 329 -11.52 10.44 6.80
CA ASN A 329 -12.05 9.68 5.68
C ASN A 329 -11.33 9.98 4.36
N GLU A 330 -10.88 8.93 3.68
CA GLU A 330 -10.27 8.98 2.35
C GLU A 330 -11.27 8.41 1.34
N THR A 331 -11.45 9.07 0.18
CA THR A 331 -12.35 8.57 -0.87
C THR A 331 -11.54 8.10 -2.07
N ILE A 332 -11.59 6.80 -2.35
CA ILE A 332 -11.02 6.18 -3.55
C ILE A 332 -12.11 6.13 -4.63
N ARG A 333 -11.83 6.68 -5.80
CA ARG A 333 -12.74 6.66 -6.95
C ARG A 333 -12.22 5.71 -8.01
N PHE A 334 -13.06 4.80 -8.48
CA PHE A 334 -12.72 3.81 -9.50
C PHE A 334 -13.94 3.59 -10.41
N GLY A 335 -13.74 3.70 -11.73
CA GLY A 335 -14.85 3.64 -12.67
C GLY A 335 -15.94 4.67 -12.35
N THR A 336 -17.17 4.19 -12.16
CA THR A 336 -18.34 4.97 -11.75
C THR A 336 -18.60 4.93 -10.24
N GLU A 337 -17.82 4.14 -9.51
CA GLU A 337 -18.00 3.86 -8.09
C GLU A 337 -17.00 4.64 -7.22
N ARG A 338 -17.28 4.65 -5.91
CA ARG A 338 -16.40 5.22 -4.89
C ARG A 338 -16.41 4.33 -3.66
N MET A 339 -15.24 4.11 -3.08
CA MET A 339 -15.08 3.50 -1.77
C MET A 339 -14.58 4.58 -0.80
N VAL A 340 -15.14 4.58 0.41
CA VAL A 340 -14.63 5.40 1.51
C VAL A 340 -13.80 4.50 2.41
N ILE A 341 -12.58 4.93 2.71
CA ILE A 341 -11.78 4.40 3.81
C ILE A 341 -12.06 5.30 5.00
N ASP A 342 -12.68 4.75 6.02
CA ASP A 342 -13.21 5.45 7.19
C ASP A 342 -12.69 4.90 8.53
N SER A 343 -11.80 3.90 8.48
CA SER A 343 -11.18 3.28 9.65
C SER A 343 -9.74 2.87 9.39
N TRP A 344 -8.96 2.70 10.46
CA TRP A 344 -7.60 2.17 10.41
C TRP A 344 -7.58 0.71 9.99
N VAL A 345 -8.58 -0.08 10.39
CA VAL A 345 -8.79 -1.46 9.90
C VAL A 345 -8.89 -1.47 8.38
N ARG A 346 -9.76 -0.63 7.81
CA ARG A 346 -9.98 -0.56 6.36
C ARG A 346 -8.77 0.00 5.63
N LYS A 347 -8.10 1.01 6.21
CA LYS A 347 -6.86 1.59 5.68
C LYS A 347 -5.74 0.56 5.60
N ARG A 348 -5.47 -0.17 6.70
CA ARG A 348 -4.40 -1.19 6.75
C ARG A 348 -4.65 -2.30 5.74
N THR A 349 -5.88 -2.75 5.62
CA THR A 349 -6.31 -3.77 4.66
C THR A 349 -6.11 -3.26 3.23
N TYR A 350 -6.58 -2.05 2.91
CA TYR A 350 -6.40 -1.43 1.59
C TYR A 350 -4.92 -1.26 1.20
N ASP A 351 -4.10 -0.74 2.11
CA ASP A 351 -2.67 -0.52 1.85
C ASP A 351 -1.94 -1.85 1.60
N ALA A 352 -2.34 -2.93 2.30
CA ALA A 352 -1.77 -4.26 2.07
C ALA A 352 -2.10 -4.81 0.66
N PHE A 353 -3.36 -4.71 0.20
CA PHE A 353 -3.69 -5.12 -1.18
C PHE A 353 -3.00 -4.23 -2.21
N ARG A 354 -2.98 -2.92 -1.98
CA ARG A 354 -2.37 -1.94 -2.88
C ARG A 354 -0.86 -2.15 -3.04
N GLU A 355 -0.17 -2.64 -2.02
CA GLU A 355 1.26 -2.97 -2.09
C GLU A 355 1.59 -3.99 -3.19
N PHE A 356 0.71 -4.96 -3.43
CA PHE A 356 0.93 -6.02 -4.43
C PHE A 356 0.23 -5.76 -5.76
N VAL A 357 -1.00 -5.25 -5.72
CA VAL A 357 -1.80 -4.98 -6.93
C VAL A 357 -1.36 -3.66 -7.61
N GLY A 358 -0.85 -2.70 -6.84
CA GLY A 358 -0.29 -1.46 -7.35
C GLY A 358 -1.28 -0.68 -8.22
N ALA A 359 -0.87 -0.37 -9.45
CA ALA A 359 -1.66 0.42 -10.39
C ALA A 359 -2.98 -0.26 -10.82
N GLY A 360 -3.08 -1.59 -10.69
CA GLY A 360 -4.31 -2.32 -11.00
C GLY A 360 -5.38 -2.26 -9.92
N MET A 361 -5.12 -1.63 -8.77
CA MET A 361 -6.04 -1.64 -7.63
C MET A 361 -7.44 -1.14 -8.01
N ASN A 362 -7.53 -0.09 -8.84
CA ASN A 362 -8.82 0.43 -9.31
C ASN A 362 -9.61 -0.58 -10.17
N TYR A 363 -8.92 -1.42 -10.93
CA TYR A 363 -9.57 -2.45 -11.75
C TYR A 363 -10.02 -3.62 -10.86
N HIS A 364 -9.18 -4.03 -9.91
CA HIS A 364 -9.54 -5.05 -8.93
C HIS A 364 -10.72 -4.63 -8.05
N LEU A 365 -10.79 -3.36 -7.60
CA LEU A 365 -11.97 -2.85 -6.91
C LEU A 365 -13.24 -2.88 -7.76
N GLN A 366 -13.12 -2.75 -9.09
CA GLN A 366 -14.29 -2.80 -10.00
C GLN A 366 -14.79 -4.21 -10.25
N ALA A 367 -13.89 -5.19 -10.38
CA ALA A 367 -14.24 -6.46 -11.00
C ALA A 367 -13.74 -7.71 -10.27
N ASN A 368 -12.78 -7.62 -9.34
CA ASN A 368 -12.32 -8.81 -8.60
C ASN A 368 -13.30 -9.08 -7.45
N GLU A 369 -14.07 -10.16 -7.56
CA GLU A 369 -15.12 -10.50 -6.60
C GLU A 369 -14.60 -10.57 -5.17
N PHE A 370 -13.47 -11.24 -4.95
CA PHE A 370 -12.86 -11.34 -3.63
C PHE A 370 -12.49 -9.97 -3.03
N ILE A 371 -11.81 -9.10 -3.79
CA ILE A 371 -11.48 -7.74 -3.30
C ILE A 371 -12.75 -6.92 -3.05
N ARG A 372 -13.79 -7.10 -3.86
CA ARG A 372 -15.07 -6.42 -3.64
C ARG A 372 -15.77 -6.90 -2.38
N ASP A 373 -15.70 -8.19 -2.07
CA ASP A 373 -16.24 -8.76 -0.83
C ASP A 373 -15.48 -8.25 0.39
N VAL A 374 -14.14 -8.23 0.34
CA VAL A 374 -13.29 -7.67 1.42
C VAL A 374 -13.64 -6.23 1.76
N PHE A 375 -14.04 -5.43 0.76
CA PHE A 375 -14.42 -4.03 0.95
C PHE A 375 -15.93 -3.78 0.90
N GLU A 376 -16.75 -4.84 0.94
CA GLU A 376 -18.21 -4.77 0.94
C GLU A 376 -18.80 -3.89 -0.18
N LEU A 377 -18.22 -3.97 -1.37
CA LEU A 377 -18.61 -3.17 -2.54
C LEU A 377 -19.81 -3.78 -3.30
N GLY A 378 -20.24 -4.99 -2.90
CA GLY A 378 -21.25 -5.77 -3.62
C GLY A 378 -20.71 -6.35 -4.94
N PRO A 379 -21.55 -6.99 -5.77
CA PRO A 379 -21.12 -7.64 -6.99
C PRO A 379 -20.55 -6.64 -8.02
N PRO A 380 -19.63 -7.08 -8.91
CA PRO A 380 -19.12 -6.25 -10.00
C PRO A 380 -20.24 -5.63 -10.84
N ILE A 381 -20.16 -4.31 -11.05
CA ILE A 381 -21.16 -3.63 -11.88
C ILE A 381 -20.81 -3.82 -13.36
N LEU A 382 -21.58 -4.64 -14.06
CA LEU A 382 -21.51 -4.78 -15.51
C LEU A 382 -22.21 -3.57 -16.18
N ILE A 383 -21.44 -2.51 -16.46
CA ILE A 383 -21.96 -1.35 -17.21
C ILE A 383 -21.53 -1.49 -18.66
N ASP A 384 -22.47 -1.68 -19.59
CA ASP A 384 -22.19 -1.59 -21.02
C ASP A 384 -21.68 -0.17 -21.37
N SER A 385 -20.71 -0.11 -22.26
CA SER A 385 -20.15 1.10 -22.88
C SER A 385 -21.19 2.16 -23.27
N THR A 386 -22.38 1.75 -23.73
CA THR A 386 -23.51 2.64 -24.05
C THR A 386 -24.17 3.25 -22.80
N ALA A 387 -24.38 2.46 -21.74
CA ALA A 387 -24.89 2.94 -20.46
C ALA A 387 -23.88 3.89 -19.78
N LEU A 388 -22.59 3.61 -19.91
CA LEU A 388 -21.50 4.45 -19.41
C LEU A 388 -21.45 5.82 -20.12
N LYS A 389 -21.73 5.86 -21.43
CA LYS A 389 -21.91 7.11 -22.20
C LYS A 389 -23.17 7.86 -21.78
N ALA A 390 -24.26 7.17 -21.47
CA ALA A 390 -25.51 7.78 -21.01
C ALA A 390 -25.42 8.35 -19.58
N MET A 391 -24.59 7.77 -18.71
CA MET A 391 -24.33 8.26 -17.34
C MET A 391 -23.41 9.50 -17.29
N LYS A 392 -22.72 9.86 -18.39
CA LYS A 392 -21.87 11.05 -18.43
C LYS A 392 -22.72 12.32 -18.40
N SER A 393 -22.65 13.05 -17.28
CA SER A 393 -23.22 14.40 -17.17
C SER A 393 -22.71 15.32 -18.31
N SER A 394 -23.64 16.10 -18.86
CA SER A 394 -23.32 16.94 -20.03
C SER A 394 -22.21 17.94 -19.69
N ARG A 395 -21.45 18.38 -20.70
CA ARG A 395 -20.39 19.39 -20.49
C ARG A 395 -20.95 20.66 -19.82
N LEU A 396 -22.16 21.07 -20.20
CA LEU A 396 -22.83 22.22 -19.62
C LEU A 396 -23.18 21.98 -18.15
N GLU A 397 -23.73 20.83 -17.82
CA GLU A 397 -24.10 20.45 -16.45
C GLU A 397 -22.88 20.41 -15.53
N ARG A 398 -21.78 19.78 -15.96
CA ARG A 398 -20.51 19.80 -15.21
C ARG A 398 -19.98 21.21 -15.00
N HIS A 399 -20.05 22.06 -16.03
CA HIS A 399 -19.64 23.46 -15.92
C HIS A 399 -20.50 24.23 -14.92
N LEU A 400 -21.83 24.07 -14.96
CA LEU A 400 -22.75 24.73 -14.04
C LEU A 400 -22.57 24.25 -12.60
N TYR A 401 -22.41 22.94 -12.38
CA TYR A 401 -22.13 22.37 -11.07
C TYR A 401 -20.82 22.90 -10.50
N ASN A 402 -19.74 22.89 -11.30
CA ASN A 402 -18.44 23.41 -10.88
C ASN A 402 -18.49 24.92 -10.60
N ALA A 403 -19.22 25.70 -11.42
CA ALA A 403 -19.41 27.13 -11.21
C ALA A 403 -20.21 27.41 -9.92
N ALA A 404 -21.26 26.62 -9.65
CA ALA A 404 -22.02 26.72 -8.41
C ALA A 404 -21.16 26.36 -7.18
N ALA A 405 -20.40 25.26 -7.23
CA ALA A 405 -19.48 24.86 -6.18
C ALA A 405 -18.35 25.88 -5.96
N PHE A 406 -17.82 26.48 -7.03
CA PHE A 406 -16.83 27.55 -6.95
C PHE A 406 -17.41 28.82 -6.31
N LYS A 407 -18.61 29.23 -6.71
CA LYS A 407 -19.32 30.38 -6.13
C LYS A 407 -19.62 30.16 -4.65
N ALA A 408 -20.08 28.97 -4.28
CA ALA A 408 -20.33 28.59 -2.89
C ALA A 408 -19.03 28.64 -2.04
N ARG A 409 -17.95 28.01 -2.51
CA ARG A 409 -16.63 28.08 -1.85
C ARG A 409 -16.12 29.50 -1.71
N THR A 410 -16.28 30.33 -2.75
CA THR A 410 -15.86 31.74 -2.73
C THR A 410 -16.65 32.55 -1.69
N LYS A 411 -17.98 32.40 -1.65
CA LYS A 411 -18.84 33.04 -0.63
C LYS A 411 -18.54 32.57 0.79
N ALA A 412 -18.27 31.28 0.98
CA ALA A 412 -17.91 30.74 2.29
C ALA A 412 -16.57 31.33 2.77
N ARG A 413 -15.57 31.36 1.88
CA ARG A 413 -14.23 31.90 2.19
C ARG A 413 -14.22 33.42 2.39
N SER A 414 -15.04 34.19 1.65
CA SER A 414 -15.07 35.65 1.78
C SER A 414 -15.46 36.10 3.19
N LYS A 415 -16.32 35.35 3.88
CA LYS A 415 -16.68 35.61 5.29
C LYS A 415 -15.49 35.57 6.26
N PHE A 416 -14.41 34.87 5.90
CA PHE A 416 -13.23 34.66 6.74
C PHE A 416 -11.97 35.29 6.16
N ARG A 417 -12.05 35.95 4.99
CA ARG A 417 -10.88 36.56 4.32
C ARG A 417 -10.37 37.80 5.04
N ASP A 418 -11.26 38.55 5.68
CA ASP A 418 -10.91 39.81 6.34
C ASP A 418 -10.32 39.61 7.76
N LYS A 419 -10.13 38.36 8.20
CA LYS A 419 -9.62 38.01 9.55
C LYS A 419 -8.19 38.53 9.84
N ARG A 420 -7.46 38.96 8.81
CA ARG A 420 -6.09 39.50 8.93
C ARG A 420 -5.94 40.89 8.30
N VAL A 421 -7.05 41.56 8.03
CA VAL A 421 -7.00 42.95 7.56
C VAL A 421 -6.69 43.81 8.78
N ASP A 422 -5.59 44.58 8.74
CA ASP A 422 -5.34 45.64 9.71
C ASP A 422 -6.43 46.70 9.53
N VAL A 423 -7.52 46.55 10.27
CA VAL A 423 -8.50 47.60 10.43
C VAL A 423 -7.87 48.61 11.39
N GLY A 424 -7.10 49.54 10.85
CA GLY A 424 -6.59 50.67 11.62
C GLY A 424 -7.76 51.37 12.29
N GLU A 425 -7.72 51.45 13.63
CA GLU A 425 -8.59 52.34 14.39
C GLU A 425 -8.29 53.76 13.91
N PHE A 426 -9.24 54.36 13.20
CA PHE A 426 -9.26 55.78 12.87
C PHE A 426 -10.02 56.56 13.92
#